data_AF-A0AAE3MEY1-F1
#
_entry.id   AF-A0AAE3MEY1-F1
#
_cell.length_a   1.000
_cell.length_b   1.000
_cell.length_c   1.000
_cell.angle_alpha   90.00
_cell.angle_beta   90.00
_cell.angle_gamma   90.00
#
_symmetry.space_group_name_H-M   'P 1'
#
loop_
_entity.id
_entity.type
_entity.pdbx_description
1 polymer ?
#
loop_
_entity_poly.entity_id
_entity_poly.type
_entity_poly.pdbx_seq_one_letter_code
_entity_poly.pdbx_strand_id
1 'polypeptide(L)'
;MKLKALIILFLLYCFATIHTQVLKTNTPTDSLLISSRYKNITIENFLDSLHQKHQFHFAYDPSGLPFDSVIDVNFTDQTINAVIQHIFKEYSPSVHISDKQVIISQGFRNTKVKDYIILQGFIKSTEDGKNLPLVNISITGEAIGTTSNFDGYYKFLIPRNNIGSKVSFSSIGYETKNIDIPSGDSLINLNLNPTTIKIREIEVKYLKAPEIIYQVQQNIPYNYPETPMLLTGFFRETIKQDGKYIEVSEAVLDIYKSSYNSDDVEKARFVKGRKSVDDKEISLARLKLAGGPSLFAAIDVVKHTNFFNTDDGVQYLYHYLGKGFEHGKVIYKVGFKPVIETENIYYQGELHIDTETYALISADFNMTKKTLKESEKYLIRKNAKKIKSTPIHTNYHIDYRPFGNKWILNSIRGELKIKILDKRNRKTKSIYTTTTELLITNAINGKGQKIKYSEAFKTNYILADKINNEDVDFWKDFNVINPEESLKNIFRSDAVEINVVPQREKTKP
;
A
#
# COMPACT_ATOMS: atom_id res chain seq x y z
N MET A 1 70.64 4.52 7.44
CA MET A 1 70.60 3.13 7.98
C MET A 1 70.01 3.07 9.40
N LYS A 2 68.74 3.48 9.57
CA LYS A 2 68.00 3.31 10.84
C LYS A 2 66.51 3.12 10.51
N LEU A 3 66.14 1.94 9.99
CA LEU A 3 64.73 1.50 9.93
C LEU A 3 64.56 -0.03 9.83
N LYS A 4 65.61 -0.82 10.11
CA LYS A 4 65.53 -2.29 10.10
C LYS A 4 65.67 -2.95 11.47
N ALA A 5 65.89 -2.17 12.54
CA ALA A 5 66.03 -2.70 13.90
C ALA A 5 64.76 -2.59 14.77
N LEU A 6 63.70 -1.90 14.32
CA LEU A 6 62.47 -1.73 15.11
C LEU A 6 61.38 -2.77 14.80
N ILE A 7 61.50 -3.52 13.70
CA ILE A 7 60.46 -4.48 13.26
C ILE A 7 60.66 -5.87 13.89
N ILE A 8 61.88 -6.20 14.35
CA ILE A 8 62.17 -7.52 14.93
C ILE A 8 61.80 -7.60 16.42
N LEU A 9 61.69 -6.46 17.13
CA LEU A 9 61.30 -6.45 18.55
C LEU A 9 59.77 -6.50 18.78
N PHE A 10 58.96 -6.21 17.76
CA PHE A 10 57.49 -6.26 17.87
C PHE A 10 56.91 -7.65 17.57
N LEU A 11 57.64 -8.49 16.80
CA LEU A 11 57.21 -9.85 16.46
C LEU A 11 57.45 -10.88 17.58
N LEU A 12 58.31 -10.57 18.56
CA LEU A 12 58.58 -11.44 19.71
C LEU A 12 57.70 -11.18 20.94
N TYR A 13 56.93 -10.08 20.97
CA TYR A 13 55.95 -9.82 22.03
C TYR A 13 54.56 -10.45 21.74
N CYS A 14 54.36 -11.01 20.54
CA CYS A 14 53.11 -11.68 20.15
C CYS A 14 53.03 -13.17 20.52
N PHE A 15 54.06 -13.76 21.16
CA PHE A 15 54.10 -15.21 21.42
C PHE A 15 54.18 -15.63 22.90
N ALA A 16 54.03 -14.71 23.85
CA ALA A 16 54.05 -15.06 25.27
C ALA A 16 52.95 -14.33 26.07
N THR A 17 51.69 -14.66 25.79
CA THR A 17 50.68 -14.66 26.87
C THR A 17 49.96 -15.99 26.85
N ILE A 18 50.07 -16.66 28.00
CA ILE A 18 49.60 -17.99 28.31
C ILE A 18 48.09 -18.07 28.08
N HIS A 19 47.66 -18.99 27.22
CA HIS A 19 46.27 -19.44 27.16
C HIS A 19 45.90 -20.08 28.51
N THR A 20 45.27 -19.30 29.39
CA THR A 20 44.27 -19.87 30.28
C THR A 20 43.00 -19.98 29.45
N GLN A 21 42.70 -21.20 28.99
CA GLN A 21 41.36 -21.52 28.51
C GLN A 21 40.41 -21.43 29.70
N VAL A 22 39.86 -20.23 29.93
CA VAL A 22 38.56 -20.15 30.58
C VAL A 22 37.59 -20.72 29.56
N LEU A 23 37.07 -21.91 29.83
CA LEU A 23 35.90 -22.46 29.17
C LEU A 23 34.78 -21.41 29.28
N LYS A 24 34.65 -20.55 28.26
CA LYS A 24 33.42 -19.81 28.03
C LYS A 24 32.39 -20.88 27.67
N THR A 25 31.59 -21.27 28.65
CA THR A 25 30.31 -21.90 28.38
C THR A 25 29.55 -20.92 27.49
N ASN A 26 29.46 -21.21 26.20
CA ASN A 26 28.56 -20.51 25.28
C ASN A 26 27.14 -20.91 25.69
N THR A 27 26.62 -20.28 26.75
CA THR A 27 25.18 -20.22 26.96
C THR A 27 24.62 -19.45 25.77
N PRO A 28 23.70 -20.04 24.98
CA PRO A 28 23.02 -19.31 23.91
C PRO A 28 22.45 -18.02 24.49
N THR A 29 22.69 -16.87 23.87
CA THR A 29 22.28 -15.56 24.44
C THR A 29 20.79 -15.48 24.76
N ASP A 30 19.95 -16.23 24.05
CA ASP A 30 18.51 -16.37 24.31
C ASP A 30 18.16 -16.97 25.67
N SER A 31 19.11 -17.66 26.31
CA SER A 31 18.96 -18.32 27.61
C SER A 31 19.56 -17.53 28.79
N LEU A 32 20.20 -16.38 28.52
CA LEU A 32 20.77 -15.54 29.57
C LEU A 32 19.64 -14.91 30.40
N LEU A 33 19.57 -15.27 31.68
CA LEU A 33 18.61 -14.72 32.61
C LEU A 33 19.14 -13.40 33.20
N ILE A 34 18.31 -12.36 33.14
CA ILE A 34 18.61 -11.02 33.62
C ILE A 34 17.57 -10.55 34.65
N SER A 35 18.02 -9.69 35.56
CA SER A 35 17.23 -9.13 36.65
C SER A 35 17.51 -7.62 36.76
N SER A 36 16.45 -6.81 36.71
CA SER A 36 16.52 -5.36 36.74
C SER A 36 15.27 -4.74 37.37
N ARG A 37 15.48 -3.65 38.11
CA ARG A 37 14.42 -2.85 38.72
C ARG A 37 14.66 -1.38 38.46
N TYR A 38 13.78 -0.76 37.67
CA TYR A 38 13.78 0.66 37.37
C TYR A 38 12.39 1.24 37.60
N LYS A 39 12.33 2.48 38.05
CA LYS A 39 11.10 3.26 38.11
C LYS A 39 11.25 4.50 37.24
N ASN A 40 10.20 4.88 36.54
CA ASN A 40 10.12 6.12 35.78
C ASN A 40 11.30 6.31 34.80
N ILE A 41 11.63 5.28 34.02
CA ILE A 41 12.72 5.29 33.02
C ILE A 41 12.14 5.28 31.60
N THR A 42 12.75 6.00 30.65
CA THR A 42 12.37 5.86 29.23
C THR A 42 12.80 4.49 28.70
N ILE A 43 12.06 3.94 27.75
CA ILE A 43 12.41 2.64 27.17
C ILE A 43 13.80 2.69 26.52
N GLU A 44 14.16 3.79 25.83
CA GLU A 44 15.51 4.00 25.29
C GLU A 44 16.59 3.90 26.37
N ASN A 45 16.48 4.68 27.45
CA ASN A 45 17.45 4.65 28.56
C ASN A 45 17.49 3.29 29.27
N PHE A 46 16.36 2.57 29.29
CA PHE A 46 16.32 1.21 29.80
C PHE A 46 17.11 0.25 28.90
N LEU A 47 16.98 0.33 27.57
CA LEU A 47 17.77 -0.46 26.63
C LEU A 47 19.26 -0.12 26.71
N ASP A 48 19.61 1.17 26.86
CA ASP A 48 21.00 1.60 27.08
C ASP A 48 21.57 1.03 28.38
N SER A 49 20.76 0.96 29.43
CA SER A 49 21.17 0.33 30.70
C SER A 49 21.46 -1.17 30.52
N LEU A 50 20.65 -1.87 29.72
CA LEU A 50 20.90 -3.27 29.38
C LEU A 50 22.14 -3.44 28.49
N HIS A 51 22.39 -2.51 27.57
CA HIS A 51 23.62 -2.45 26.79
C HIS A 51 24.84 -2.34 27.71
N GLN A 52 24.85 -1.37 28.63
CA GLN A 52 25.99 -1.16 29.52
C GLN A 52 26.24 -2.35 30.46
N LYS A 53 25.18 -2.91 31.06
CA LYS A 53 25.31 -3.95 32.10
C LYS A 53 25.56 -5.34 31.53
N HIS A 54 24.97 -5.67 30.39
CA HIS A 54 24.98 -7.03 29.82
C HIS A 54 25.67 -7.12 28.44
N GLN A 55 26.10 -5.98 27.89
CA GLN A 55 26.73 -5.82 26.57
C GLN A 55 25.81 -6.21 25.40
N PHE A 56 24.49 -6.07 25.56
CA PHE A 56 23.55 -6.22 24.44
C PHE A 56 23.68 -5.04 23.47
N HIS A 57 23.71 -5.30 22.17
CA HIS A 57 23.70 -4.26 21.14
C HIS A 57 22.31 -4.18 20.52
N PHE A 58 21.58 -3.11 20.82
CA PHE A 58 20.23 -2.92 20.31
C PHE A 58 20.26 -2.20 18.96
N ALA A 59 19.55 -2.75 17.98
CA ALA A 59 19.19 -2.06 16.75
C ALA A 59 17.67 -2.07 16.64
N TYR A 60 17.05 -0.92 16.44
CA TYR A 60 15.61 -0.83 16.39
C TYR A 60 15.13 0.21 15.40
N ASP A 61 13.93 -0.02 14.86
CA ASP A 61 13.23 0.95 14.04
C ASP A 61 12.47 1.93 14.94
N PRO A 62 12.89 3.21 15.04
CA PRO A 62 12.23 4.19 15.89
C PRO A 62 10.81 4.55 15.40
N SER A 63 10.43 4.13 14.20
CA SER A 63 9.18 4.54 13.55
C SER A 63 7.97 3.63 13.82
N GLY A 64 8.08 2.63 14.71
CA GLY A 64 6.97 1.69 14.99
C GLY A 64 6.82 1.20 16.44
N LEU A 65 7.74 1.57 17.35
CA LEU A 65 7.71 1.18 18.76
C LEU A 65 7.97 2.40 19.66
N PRO A 66 7.34 2.47 20.84
CA PRO A 66 7.31 3.68 21.68
C PRO A 66 8.58 3.86 22.53
N PHE A 67 9.78 3.92 21.93
CA PHE A 67 11.05 3.97 22.69
C PHE A 67 11.18 5.19 23.64
N ASP A 68 10.49 6.29 23.34
CA ASP A 68 10.49 7.49 24.20
C ASP A 68 9.54 7.39 25.40
N SER A 69 8.70 6.34 25.47
CA SER A 69 7.73 6.20 26.56
C SER A 69 8.40 5.85 27.89
N VAL A 70 7.82 6.36 28.96
CA VAL A 70 8.29 6.14 30.33
C VAL A 70 7.59 4.92 30.92
N ILE A 71 8.35 4.02 31.52
CA ILE A 71 7.87 2.76 32.10
C ILE A 71 8.46 2.50 33.48
N ASP A 72 7.75 1.66 34.24
CA ASP A 72 8.29 0.99 35.42
C ASP A 72 8.66 -0.45 35.04
N VAL A 73 9.88 -0.86 35.37
CA VAL A 73 10.41 -2.18 35.02
C VAL A 73 10.76 -2.92 36.30
N ASN A 74 10.18 -4.10 36.49
CA ASN A 74 10.55 -4.99 37.58
C ASN A 74 10.45 -6.44 37.12
N PHE A 75 11.58 -7.07 36.87
CA PHE A 75 11.64 -8.49 36.52
C PHE A 75 12.84 -9.16 37.18
N THR A 76 12.69 -10.46 37.42
CA THR A 76 13.71 -11.33 38.00
C THR A 76 13.82 -12.58 37.14
N ASP A 77 15.05 -12.93 36.80
CA ASP A 77 15.43 -14.13 36.05
C ASP A 77 14.61 -14.33 34.77
N GLN A 78 14.55 -13.28 33.94
CA GLN A 78 13.87 -13.30 32.64
C GLN A 78 14.88 -13.25 31.48
N THR A 79 14.57 -13.89 30.36
CA THR A 79 15.36 -13.75 29.14
C THR A 79 15.16 -12.38 28.52
N ILE A 80 16.15 -11.89 27.76
CA ILE A 80 16.02 -10.60 27.08
C ILE A 80 14.81 -10.59 26.12
N ASN A 81 14.54 -11.69 25.42
CA ASN A 81 13.35 -11.80 24.58
C ASN A 81 12.06 -11.62 25.39
N ALA A 82 11.92 -12.31 26.53
CA ALA A 82 10.74 -12.19 27.38
C ALA A 82 10.54 -10.76 27.90
N VAL A 83 11.62 -10.08 28.28
CA VAL A 83 11.60 -8.67 28.71
C VAL A 83 11.13 -7.75 27.59
N ILE A 84 11.69 -7.87 26.38
CA ILE A 84 11.28 -7.06 25.23
C ILE A 84 9.83 -7.35 24.81
N GLN A 85 9.43 -8.63 24.79
CA GLN A 85 8.05 -9.04 24.51
C GLN A 85 7.06 -8.45 25.54
N HIS A 86 7.44 -8.39 26.81
CA HIS A 86 6.59 -7.82 27.86
C HIS A 86 6.46 -6.30 27.73
N ILE A 87 7.58 -5.59 27.53
CA ILE A 87 7.62 -4.12 27.39
C ILE A 87 6.79 -3.67 26.19
N PHE A 88 6.89 -4.37 25.07
CA PHE A 88 6.18 -4.03 23.84
C PHE A 88 4.94 -4.88 23.59
N LYS A 89 4.37 -5.54 24.61
CA LYS A 89 3.25 -6.50 24.44
C LYS A 89 2.09 -5.97 23.59
N GLU A 90 1.77 -4.69 23.72
CA GLU A 90 0.69 -4.04 22.97
C GLU A 90 1.03 -3.80 21.49
N TYR A 91 2.30 -3.87 21.12
CA TYR A 91 2.84 -3.60 19.79
C TYR A 91 3.32 -4.86 19.06
N SER A 92 3.14 -6.03 19.68
CA SER A 92 3.46 -7.35 19.11
C SER A 92 4.87 -7.38 18.50
N PRO A 93 5.96 -7.17 19.27
CA PRO A 93 7.29 -6.92 18.73
C PRO A 93 7.85 -8.17 18.02
N SER A 94 8.54 -7.96 16.90
CA SER A 94 9.41 -8.97 16.31
C SER A 94 10.82 -8.73 16.83
N VAL A 95 11.35 -9.76 17.49
CA VAL A 95 12.65 -9.71 18.16
C VAL A 95 13.52 -10.77 17.53
N HIS A 96 14.61 -10.34 16.89
CA HIS A 96 15.65 -11.24 16.37
C HIS A 96 16.89 -11.07 17.22
N ILE A 97 17.40 -12.17 17.77
CA ILE A 97 18.59 -12.17 18.61
C ILE A 97 19.63 -13.07 17.95
N SER A 98 20.83 -12.53 17.76
CA SER A 98 21.99 -13.29 17.29
C SER A 98 23.20 -12.81 18.07
N ASP A 99 23.86 -13.73 18.77
CA ASP A 99 24.89 -13.41 19.77
C ASP A 99 24.39 -12.33 20.74
N LYS A 100 25.11 -11.21 20.91
CA LYS A 100 24.67 -10.09 21.75
C LYS A 100 23.88 -9.02 20.99
N GLN A 101 23.59 -9.21 19.71
CA GLN A 101 22.79 -8.26 18.93
C GLN A 101 21.30 -8.55 19.11
N VAL A 102 20.54 -7.53 19.48
CA VAL A 102 19.08 -7.60 19.67
C VAL A 102 18.43 -6.63 18.69
N ILE A 103 17.77 -7.16 17.67
CA ILE A 103 17.03 -6.37 16.69
C ILE A 103 15.56 -6.34 17.11
N ILE A 104 15.07 -5.15 17.44
CA ILE A 104 13.69 -4.94 17.86
C ILE A 104 12.96 -4.18 16.77
N SER A 105 11.93 -4.81 16.22
CA SER A 105 11.04 -4.19 15.25
C SER A 105 9.60 -4.33 15.73
N GLN A 106 8.72 -3.45 15.29
CA GLN A 106 7.30 -3.71 15.42
C GLN A 106 7.01 -5.02 14.67
N GLY A 107 6.58 -6.06 15.39
CA GLY A 107 6.20 -7.27 14.70
C GLY A 107 4.95 -6.94 13.92
N PHE A 108 5.01 -7.20 12.63
CA PHE A 108 3.90 -7.01 11.73
C PHE A 108 2.67 -7.73 12.29
N ARG A 109 1.68 -6.98 12.81
CA ARG A 109 0.38 -7.53 13.20
C ARG A 109 -0.27 -8.11 11.94
N ASN A 110 -0.27 -9.43 11.79
CA ASN A 110 -1.05 -10.28 10.85
C ASN A 110 -1.59 -9.61 9.55
N THR A 111 -0.78 -8.83 8.84
CA THR A 111 -1.10 -8.36 7.47
C THR A 111 -0.79 -9.42 6.41
N LYS A 112 -0.02 -10.44 6.81
CA LYS A 112 0.29 -11.65 6.06
C LYS A 112 -0.88 -12.62 6.09
N VAL A 113 -1.27 -13.12 4.93
CA VAL A 113 -2.13 -14.30 4.83
C VAL A 113 -1.27 -15.48 5.29
N LYS A 114 -1.66 -16.13 6.40
CA LYS A 114 -1.00 -17.34 6.93
C LYS A 114 -1.86 -18.54 6.61
N ASP A 115 -1.23 -19.67 6.34
CA ASP A 115 -1.89 -20.94 6.05
C ASP A 115 -3.00 -20.78 4.99
N TYR A 116 -2.58 -20.56 3.75
CA TYR A 116 -3.45 -20.23 2.62
C TYR A 116 -3.39 -21.27 1.51
N ILE A 117 -4.36 -21.18 0.62
CA ILE A 117 -4.33 -21.76 -0.73
C ILE A 117 -4.21 -20.63 -1.76
N ILE A 118 -3.75 -20.97 -2.96
CA ILE A 118 -3.62 -20.03 -4.08
C ILE A 118 -4.71 -20.32 -5.10
N LEU A 119 -5.58 -19.34 -5.33
CA LEU A 119 -6.50 -19.33 -6.46
C LEU A 119 -5.99 -18.35 -7.53
N GLN A 120 -5.81 -18.80 -8.77
CA GLN A 120 -5.25 -17.97 -9.83
C GLN A 120 -5.83 -18.30 -11.20
N GLY A 121 -5.71 -17.37 -12.15
CA GLY A 121 -6.16 -17.60 -13.52
C GLY A 121 -6.32 -16.31 -14.32
N PHE A 122 -6.98 -16.41 -15.47
CA PHE A 122 -7.35 -15.28 -16.32
C PHE A 122 -8.85 -15.07 -16.33
N ILE A 123 -9.27 -13.81 -16.40
CA ILE A 123 -10.67 -13.42 -16.50
C ILE A 123 -10.89 -12.78 -17.87
N LYS A 124 -11.93 -13.22 -18.60
CA LYS A 124 -12.26 -12.74 -19.94
C LYS A 124 -13.72 -12.35 -20.08
N SER A 125 -14.00 -11.44 -21.01
CA SER A 125 -15.34 -11.12 -21.46
C SER A 125 -15.86 -12.21 -22.41
N THR A 126 -17.11 -12.66 -22.24
CA THR A 126 -17.76 -13.51 -23.25
C THR A 126 -18.20 -12.75 -24.50
N GLU A 127 -18.23 -11.42 -24.47
CA GLU A 127 -18.62 -10.57 -25.61
C GLU A 127 -17.62 -10.63 -26.75
N ASP A 128 -16.35 -10.43 -26.41
CA ASP A 128 -15.28 -10.17 -27.37
C ASP A 128 -14.04 -11.06 -27.10
N GLY A 129 -14.10 -11.90 -26.06
CA GLY A 129 -13.01 -12.79 -25.66
C GLY A 129 -11.80 -12.08 -25.07
N LYS A 130 -11.86 -10.76 -24.84
CA LYS A 130 -10.74 -9.98 -24.30
C LYS A 130 -10.57 -10.22 -22.81
N ASN A 131 -9.33 -10.11 -22.34
CA ASN A 131 -9.00 -10.16 -20.92
C ASN A 131 -9.61 -8.95 -20.20
N LEU A 132 -10.18 -9.19 -19.02
CA LEU A 132 -10.83 -8.17 -18.21
C LEU A 132 -9.88 -7.63 -17.13
N PRO A 133 -9.46 -6.36 -17.24
CA PRO A 133 -8.63 -5.74 -16.24
C PRO A 133 -9.44 -5.32 -15.02
N LEU A 134 -8.78 -5.22 -13.86
CA LEU A 134 -9.33 -4.63 -12.64
C LEU A 134 -10.65 -5.25 -12.15
N VAL A 135 -10.82 -6.56 -12.36
CA VAL A 135 -11.96 -7.30 -11.82
C VAL A 135 -11.74 -7.44 -10.31
N ASN A 136 -12.71 -7.00 -9.51
CA ASN A 136 -12.69 -7.13 -8.06
C ASN A 136 -12.97 -8.59 -7.66
N ILE A 137 -12.09 -9.14 -6.83
CA ILE A 137 -12.12 -10.53 -6.39
C ILE A 137 -12.08 -10.54 -4.86
N SER A 138 -13.15 -10.99 -4.22
CA SER A 138 -13.23 -10.99 -2.75
C SER A 138 -13.99 -12.20 -2.22
N ILE A 139 -13.68 -12.60 -0.99
CA ILE A 139 -14.49 -13.61 -0.30
C ILE A 139 -15.78 -12.93 0.17
N THR A 140 -16.92 -13.53 -0.17
CA THR A 140 -18.23 -12.95 0.10
C THR A 140 -18.42 -12.75 1.61
N GLY A 141 -18.66 -11.51 2.02
CA GLY A 141 -18.86 -11.14 3.43
C GLY A 141 -17.58 -10.91 4.23
N GLU A 142 -16.41 -11.14 3.65
CA GLU A 142 -15.11 -11.02 4.31
C GLU A 142 -14.31 -9.82 3.79
N ALA A 143 -13.40 -9.32 4.62
CA ALA A 143 -12.54 -8.21 4.23
C ALA A 143 -11.38 -8.61 3.32
N ILE A 144 -11.14 -9.90 3.07
CA ILE A 144 -10.01 -10.35 2.27
C ILE A 144 -10.34 -10.35 0.76
N GLY A 145 -9.45 -9.78 -0.05
CA GLY A 145 -9.65 -9.65 -1.49
C GLY A 145 -8.39 -9.29 -2.27
N THR A 146 -8.51 -9.35 -3.59
CA THR A 146 -7.52 -8.92 -4.57
C THR A 146 -8.22 -8.40 -5.85
N THR A 147 -7.46 -8.10 -6.90
CA THR A 147 -7.99 -7.71 -8.21
C THR A 147 -7.21 -8.37 -9.35
N SER A 148 -7.83 -8.51 -10.52
CA SER A 148 -7.07 -8.83 -11.74
C SER A 148 -6.20 -7.65 -12.19
N ASN A 149 -5.08 -7.95 -12.83
CA ASN A 149 -4.18 -6.96 -13.42
C ASN A 149 -4.64 -6.52 -14.82
N PHE A 150 -3.86 -5.67 -15.51
CA PHE A 150 -4.26 -5.19 -16.85
C PHE A 150 -4.29 -6.27 -17.93
N ASP A 151 -3.59 -7.38 -17.73
CA ASP A 151 -3.63 -8.56 -18.61
C ASP A 151 -4.79 -9.50 -18.25
N GLY A 152 -5.65 -9.12 -17.29
CA GLY A 152 -6.75 -9.93 -16.76
C GLY A 152 -6.33 -11.15 -15.93
N TYR A 153 -5.05 -11.25 -15.57
CA TYR A 153 -4.54 -12.28 -14.68
C TYR A 153 -4.78 -11.90 -13.23
N TYR A 154 -5.13 -12.89 -12.40
CA TYR A 154 -5.26 -12.71 -10.95
C TYR A 154 -4.54 -13.83 -10.19
N LYS A 155 -4.08 -13.50 -8.98
CA LYS A 155 -3.64 -14.44 -7.96
C LYS A 155 -4.18 -14.01 -6.60
N PHE A 156 -4.87 -14.91 -5.93
CA PHE A 156 -5.54 -14.66 -4.67
C PHE A 156 -5.08 -15.68 -3.62
N LEU A 157 -4.47 -15.18 -2.54
CA LEU A 157 -4.10 -15.97 -1.37
C LEU A 157 -5.32 -16.00 -0.43
N ILE A 158 -5.90 -17.17 -0.30
CA ILE A 158 -7.12 -17.42 0.46
C ILE A 158 -6.79 -18.22 1.72
N PRO A 159 -7.05 -17.72 2.93
CA PRO A 159 -6.90 -18.48 4.17
C PRO A 159 -7.64 -19.83 4.12
N ARG A 160 -7.02 -20.90 4.63
CA ARG A 160 -7.61 -22.25 4.61
C ARG A 160 -8.94 -22.35 5.37
N ASN A 161 -9.16 -21.52 6.37
CA ASN A 161 -10.43 -21.47 7.10
C ASN A 161 -11.60 -20.94 6.25
N ASN A 162 -11.35 -20.38 5.06
CA ASN A 162 -12.39 -19.98 4.12
C ASN A 162 -12.72 -21.04 3.07
N ILE A 163 -12.10 -22.22 3.08
CA ILE A 163 -12.43 -23.33 2.16
C ILE A 163 -13.93 -23.63 2.21
N GLY A 164 -14.56 -23.79 1.05
CA GLY A 164 -16.02 -23.99 0.91
C GLY A 164 -16.86 -22.71 1.02
N SER A 165 -16.28 -21.56 1.37
CA SER A 165 -16.97 -20.26 1.23
C SER A 165 -16.99 -19.81 -0.24
N LYS A 166 -17.69 -18.71 -0.55
CA LYS A 166 -17.81 -18.21 -1.93
C LYS A 166 -16.86 -17.05 -2.22
N VAL A 167 -16.14 -17.12 -3.34
CA VAL A 167 -15.41 -15.98 -3.93
C VAL A 167 -16.28 -15.34 -4.99
N SER A 168 -16.43 -14.01 -4.90
CA SER A 168 -17.13 -13.17 -5.85
C SER A 168 -16.16 -12.50 -6.81
N PHE A 169 -16.51 -12.51 -8.09
CA PHE A 169 -15.81 -11.83 -9.18
C PHE A 169 -16.76 -10.79 -9.76
N SER A 170 -16.41 -9.51 -9.65
CA SER A 170 -17.27 -8.39 -10.03
C SER A 170 -16.53 -7.35 -10.88
N SER A 171 -17.20 -6.86 -11.91
CA SER A 171 -16.68 -5.82 -12.80
C SER A 171 -17.85 -5.00 -13.36
N ILE A 172 -17.59 -3.73 -13.66
CA ILE A 172 -18.60 -2.79 -14.16
C ILE A 172 -19.15 -3.27 -15.50
N GLY A 173 -20.47 -3.35 -15.62
CA GLY A 173 -21.13 -3.80 -16.86
C GLY A 173 -21.10 -5.31 -17.09
N TYR A 174 -20.66 -6.09 -16.11
CA TYR A 174 -20.66 -7.56 -16.15
C TYR A 174 -21.50 -8.17 -15.03
N GLU A 175 -22.03 -9.36 -15.28
CA GLU A 175 -22.68 -10.16 -14.24
C GLU A 175 -21.66 -10.62 -13.21
N THR A 176 -22.00 -10.48 -11.93
CA THR A 176 -21.16 -10.97 -10.84
C THR A 176 -21.17 -12.49 -10.84
N LYS A 177 -19.98 -13.10 -10.83
CA LYS A 177 -19.81 -14.55 -10.81
C LYS A 177 -19.30 -15.01 -9.45
N ASN A 178 -19.99 -15.96 -8.84
CA ASN A 178 -19.58 -16.58 -7.59
C ASN A 178 -19.12 -18.01 -7.83
N ILE A 179 -18.01 -18.41 -7.20
CA ILE A 179 -17.53 -19.80 -7.19
C ILE A 179 -17.20 -20.22 -5.77
N ASP A 180 -17.31 -21.51 -5.49
CA ASP A 180 -16.89 -22.07 -4.20
C ASP A 180 -15.36 -22.15 -4.13
N ILE A 181 -14.80 -21.87 -2.96
CA ILE A 181 -13.37 -21.93 -2.71
C ILE A 181 -12.93 -23.40 -2.71
N PRO A 182 -11.98 -23.79 -3.58
CA PRO A 182 -11.52 -25.17 -3.68
C PRO A 182 -10.74 -25.61 -2.43
N SER A 183 -10.55 -26.91 -2.27
CA SER A 183 -9.82 -27.48 -1.12
C SER A 183 -8.30 -27.29 -1.17
N GLY A 184 -7.76 -26.81 -2.30
CA GLY A 184 -6.34 -26.63 -2.53
C GLY A 184 -6.02 -25.65 -3.66
N ASP A 185 -4.73 -25.44 -3.90
CA ASP A 185 -4.24 -24.55 -4.95
C ASP A 185 -4.87 -24.89 -6.31
N SER A 186 -5.42 -23.88 -6.98
CA SER A 186 -6.25 -24.07 -8.16
C SER A 186 -5.99 -23.00 -9.22
N LEU A 187 -5.96 -23.45 -10.47
CA LEU A 187 -5.95 -22.58 -11.65
C LEU A 187 -7.36 -22.56 -12.26
N ILE A 188 -8.06 -21.45 -12.14
CA ILE A 188 -9.44 -21.27 -12.61
C ILE A 188 -9.52 -20.07 -13.54
N ASN A 189 -9.64 -20.34 -14.84
CA ASN A 189 -9.98 -19.30 -15.82
C ASN A 189 -11.48 -19.04 -15.77
N LEU A 190 -11.87 -17.76 -15.81
CA LEU A 190 -13.26 -17.35 -15.72
C LEU A 190 -13.64 -16.50 -16.91
N ASN A 191 -14.86 -16.70 -17.39
CA ASN A 191 -15.51 -15.76 -18.29
C ASN A 191 -16.64 -15.05 -17.53
N LEU A 192 -16.71 -13.73 -17.69
CA LEU A 192 -17.81 -12.91 -17.22
C LEU A 192 -18.70 -12.52 -18.40
N ASN A 193 -20.01 -12.60 -18.18
CA ASN A 193 -21.00 -12.20 -19.18
C ASN A 193 -21.27 -10.70 -19.07
N PRO A 194 -21.26 -9.96 -20.18
CA PRO A 194 -21.76 -8.60 -20.19
C PRO A 194 -23.22 -8.62 -19.74
N THR A 195 -23.56 -7.71 -18.84
CA THR A 195 -24.95 -7.56 -18.43
C THR A 195 -25.63 -6.56 -19.36
N THR A 196 -26.67 -7.00 -20.06
CA THR A 196 -27.57 -6.08 -20.76
C THR A 196 -28.72 -5.78 -19.81
N ILE A 197 -28.71 -4.60 -19.20
CA ILE A 197 -29.80 -4.19 -18.32
C ILE A 197 -31.06 -4.00 -19.17
N LYS A 198 -31.90 -5.04 -19.25
CA LYS A 198 -33.32 -4.84 -19.57
C LYS A 198 -33.94 -4.27 -18.31
N ILE A 199 -34.04 -2.94 -18.26
CA ILE A 199 -34.71 -2.22 -17.17
C ILE A 199 -36.10 -2.83 -17.05
N ARG A 200 -36.37 -3.59 -15.97
CA ARG A 200 -37.74 -3.94 -15.61
C ARG A 200 -38.45 -2.62 -15.39
N GLU A 201 -39.67 -2.48 -15.90
CA GLU A 201 -40.50 -1.31 -15.65
C GLU A 201 -40.75 -1.23 -14.14
N ILE A 202 -39.94 -0.41 -13.46
CA ILE A 202 -40.09 -0.06 -12.06
C ILE A 202 -40.88 1.25 -12.09
N GLU A 203 -41.95 1.37 -11.30
CA GLU A 203 -42.63 2.66 -11.11
C GLU A 203 -41.58 3.74 -10.87
N VAL A 204 -41.43 4.64 -11.84
CA VAL A 204 -40.38 5.65 -11.83
C VAL A 204 -40.76 6.67 -10.77
N LYS A 205 -40.30 6.49 -9.53
CA LYS A 205 -40.03 7.66 -8.68
C LYS A 205 -38.96 8.46 -9.41
N TYR A 206 -39.39 9.49 -10.13
CA TYR A 206 -38.51 10.44 -10.80
C TYR A 206 -37.79 11.25 -9.73
N LEU A 207 -36.67 10.72 -9.23
CA LEU A 207 -35.79 11.47 -8.34
C LEU A 207 -34.82 12.29 -9.19
N LYS A 208 -34.75 13.59 -8.90
CA LYS A 208 -33.77 14.47 -9.54
C LYS A 208 -32.38 14.13 -9.01
N ALA A 209 -31.34 14.33 -9.81
CA ALA A 209 -29.97 14.03 -9.39
C ALA A 209 -29.56 14.67 -8.04
N PRO A 210 -29.93 15.93 -7.72
CA PRO A 210 -29.69 16.49 -6.39
C PRO A 210 -30.38 15.73 -5.25
N GLU A 211 -31.56 15.16 -5.48
CA GLU A 211 -32.28 14.35 -4.49
C GLU A 211 -31.57 13.01 -4.27
N ILE A 212 -31.02 12.40 -5.33
CA ILE A 212 -30.19 11.19 -5.22
C ILE A 212 -28.95 11.48 -4.35
N ILE A 213 -28.26 12.60 -4.59
CA ILE A 213 -27.10 13.00 -3.78
C ILE A 213 -27.47 13.29 -2.34
N TYR A 214 -28.60 13.95 -2.10
CA TYR A 214 -29.11 14.14 -0.76
C TYR A 214 -29.34 12.79 -0.05
N GLN A 215 -29.93 11.81 -0.74
CA GLN A 215 -30.11 10.46 -0.19
C GLN A 215 -28.76 9.76 0.10
N VAL A 216 -27.74 9.93 -0.75
CA VAL A 216 -26.39 9.41 -0.46
C VAL A 216 -25.92 9.94 0.89
N GLN A 217 -25.97 11.26 1.11
CA GLN A 217 -25.53 11.89 2.35
C GLN A 217 -26.32 11.37 3.57
N GLN A 218 -27.65 11.30 3.47
CA GLN A 218 -28.50 10.81 4.56
C GLN A 218 -28.24 9.34 4.89
N ASN A 219 -27.79 8.54 3.92
CA ASN A 219 -27.57 7.11 4.10
C ASN A 219 -26.12 6.73 4.43
N ILE A 220 -25.21 7.70 4.59
CA ILE A 220 -23.82 7.41 5.01
C ILE A 220 -23.76 6.57 6.30
N PRO A 221 -24.49 6.93 7.39
CA PRO A 221 -24.43 6.16 8.63
C PRO A 221 -24.92 4.72 8.47
N TYR A 222 -25.86 4.47 7.55
CA TYR A 222 -26.42 3.15 7.31
C TYR A 222 -25.54 2.29 6.39
N ASN A 223 -24.87 2.91 5.42
CA ASN A 223 -24.12 2.20 4.39
C ASN A 223 -22.65 1.99 4.72
N TYR A 224 -22.05 2.78 5.63
CA TYR A 224 -20.61 2.74 5.91
C TYR A 224 -20.29 2.45 7.38
N PRO A 225 -19.05 2.00 7.68
CA PRO A 225 -18.61 1.68 9.04
C PRO A 225 -18.76 2.83 10.05
N GLU A 226 -19.49 2.54 11.13
CA GLU A 226 -19.69 3.47 12.24
C GLU A 226 -18.56 3.41 13.28
N THR A 227 -17.66 2.44 13.18
CA THR A 227 -16.48 2.30 14.03
C THR A 227 -15.19 2.46 13.22
N PRO A 228 -14.10 2.94 13.83
CA PRO A 228 -12.81 3.01 13.15
C PRO A 228 -12.36 1.66 12.58
N MET A 229 -11.63 1.70 11.48
CA MET A 229 -11.06 0.53 10.82
C MET A 229 -9.55 0.68 10.67
N LEU A 230 -8.85 -0.45 10.72
CA LEU A 230 -7.48 -0.55 10.25
C LEU A 230 -7.48 -1.38 8.98
N LEU A 231 -7.11 -0.76 7.87
CA LEU A 231 -7.05 -1.38 6.55
C LEU A 231 -5.61 -1.77 6.23
N THR A 232 -5.42 -2.92 5.59
CA THR A 232 -4.18 -3.27 4.92
C THR A 232 -4.31 -2.97 3.44
N GLY A 233 -3.38 -2.19 2.89
CA GLY A 233 -3.40 -1.75 1.50
C GLY A 233 -2.14 -2.15 0.74
N PHE A 234 -2.29 -2.70 -0.45
CA PHE A 234 -1.24 -2.73 -1.46
C PHE A 234 -1.22 -1.38 -2.18
N PHE A 235 -0.05 -0.75 -2.26
CA PHE A 235 0.17 0.52 -2.95
C PHE A 235 1.23 0.35 -4.03
N ARG A 236 0.95 0.77 -5.25
CA ARG A 236 1.93 0.83 -6.36
C ARG A 236 1.94 2.23 -6.95
N GLU A 237 3.13 2.74 -7.22
CA GLU A 237 3.35 3.95 -7.99
C GLU A 237 4.30 3.61 -9.14
N THR A 238 3.91 3.96 -10.36
CA THR A 238 4.72 3.79 -11.56
C THR A 238 4.91 5.12 -12.26
N ILE A 239 6.10 5.34 -12.82
CA ILE A 239 6.40 6.48 -13.67
C ILE A 239 6.90 5.95 -15.01
N LYS A 240 6.22 6.35 -16.08
CA LYS A 240 6.61 6.09 -17.47
C LYS A 240 7.04 7.38 -18.15
N GLN A 241 8.14 7.34 -18.88
CA GLN A 241 8.55 8.39 -19.81
C GLN A 241 8.36 7.86 -21.23
N ASP A 242 7.52 8.55 -22.01
CA ASP A 242 7.23 8.21 -23.41
C ASP A 242 6.81 6.73 -23.59
N GLY A 243 6.09 6.20 -22.59
CA GLY A 243 5.60 4.82 -22.56
C GLY A 243 6.53 3.79 -21.90
N LYS A 244 7.81 4.11 -21.70
CA LYS A 244 8.78 3.22 -21.03
C LYS A 244 8.79 3.47 -19.52
N TYR A 245 8.73 2.41 -18.72
CA TYR A 245 8.89 2.53 -17.26
C TYR A 245 10.29 3.04 -16.91
N ILE A 246 10.35 4.00 -16.00
CA ILE A 246 11.59 4.56 -15.45
C ILE A 246 11.66 4.44 -13.92
N GLU A 247 10.52 4.32 -13.26
CA GLU A 247 10.42 4.10 -11.82
C GLU A 247 9.19 3.25 -11.50
N VAL A 248 9.37 2.27 -10.61
CA VAL A 248 8.29 1.49 -10.02
C VAL A 248 8.56 1.38 -8.53
N SER A 249 7.60 1.80 -7.72
CA SER A 249 7.60 1.65 -6.26
C SER A 249 6.36 0.88 -5.83
N GLU A 250 6.53 -0.11 -4.98
CA GLU A 250 5.40 -0.84 -4.41
C GLU A 250 5.55 -0.96 -2.89
N ALA A 251 4.44 -0.95 -2.16
CA ALA A 251 4.42 -1.05 -0.72
C ALA A 251 3.14 -1.71 -0.18
N VAL A 252 3.28 -2.35 0.97
CA VAL A 252 2.16 -2.65 1.88
C VAL A 252 2.05 -1.49 2.87
N LEU A 253 0.82 -1.05 3.11
CA LEU A 253 0.48 0.03 4.02
C LEU A 253 -0.53 -0.46 5.05
N ASP A 254 -0.44 0.09 6.26
CA ASP A 254 -1.57 0.12 7.18
C ASP A 254 -2.24 1.49 7.06
N ILE A 255 -3.56 1.52 6.96
CA ILE A 255 -4.36 2.74 6.84
C ILE A 255 -5.39 2.75 7.96
N TYR A 256 -5.24 3.67 8.90
CA TYR A 256 -6.25 3.93 9.91
C TYR A 256 -7.32 4.85 9.33
N LYS A 257 -8.54 4.32 9.22
CA LYS A 257 -9.76 5.04 8.85
C LYS A 257 -10.57 5.28 10.11
N SER A 258 -10.92 6.54 10.38
CA SER A 258 -11.88 6.84 11.44
C SER A 258 -13.29 6.41 11.03
N SER A 259 -14.22 6.35 11.98
CA SER A 259 -15.65 6.16 11.68
C SER A 259 -16.13 7.21 10.66
N TYR A 260 -17.03 6.84 9.74
CA TYR A 260 -17.60 7.78 8.76
C TYR A 260 -18.40 8.92 9.40
N ASN A 261 -18.73 8.81 10.69
CA ASN A 261 -19.40 9.85 11.47
C ASN A 261 -18.41 10.75 12.26
N SER A 262 -17.11 10.68 11.96
CA SER A 262 -16.05 11.37 12.69
C SER A 262 -15.05 12.04 11.77
N ASP A 263 -14.65 13.26 12.14
CA ASP A 263 -13.59 14.04 11.49
C ASP A 263 -12.17 13.70 12.01
N ASP A 264 -12.04 12.59 12.74
CA ASP A 264 -10.74 12.12 13.25
C ASP A 264 -9.75 11.94 12.08
N VAL A 265 -8.54 12.47 12.27
CA VAL A 265 -7.47 12.45 11.25
C VAL A 265 -7.10 11.03 10.89
N GLU A 266 -7.26 10.72 9.60
CA GLU A 266 -6.83 9.47 9.00
C GLU A 266 -5.33 9.47 8.75
N LYS A 267 -4.72 8.30 8.89
CA LYS A 267 -3.27 8.16 8.75
C LYS A 267 -2.95 6.85 8.07
N ALA A 268 -1.84 6.84 7.37
CA ALA A 268 -1.28 5.61 6.83
C ALA A 268 0.18 5.49 7.28
N ARG A 269 0.65 4.27 7.51
CA ARG A 269 2.05 3.99 7.80
C ARG A 269 2.60 2.95 6.83
N PHE A 270 3.91 3.00 6.63
CA PHE A 270 4.63 2.01 5.85
C PHE A 270 4.68 0.69 6.61
N VAL A 271 4.45 -0.42 5.92
CA VAL A 271 4.69 -1.76 6.45
C VAL A 271 5.95 -2.32 5.80
N LYS A 272 5.95 -2.43 4.47
CA LYS A 272 7.08 -2.99 3.72
C LYS A 272 7.01 -2.52 2.27
N GLY A 273 8.12 -2.48 1.55
CA GLY A 273 8.18 -1.97 0.18
C GLY A 273 9.30 -2.57 -0.65
N ARG A 274 9.18 -2.47 -1.97
CA ARG A 274 10.27 -2.64 -2.92
C ARG A 274 10.21 -1.55 -3.99
N LYS A 275 11.34 -1.25 -4.62
CA LYS A 275 11.41 -0.32 -5.73
C LYS A 275 12.35 -0.86 -6.81
N SER A 276 12.18 -0.36 -8.02
CA SER A 276 13.18 -0.45 -9.08
C SER A 276 13.19 0.88 -9.82
N VAL A 277 14.39 1.40 -10.07
CA VAL A 277 14.62 2.72 -10.66
C VAL A 277 15.68 2.60 -11.75
N ASP A 278 15.41 3.09 -12.95
CA ASP A 278 16.42 3.12 -14.03
C ASP A 278 17.39 4.29 -13.79
N ASP A 279 18.54 3.99 -13.16
CA ASP A 279 19.57 4.97 -12.78
C ASP A 279 20.14 5.76 -13.98
N LYS A 280 20.02 5.25 -15.21
CA LYS A 280 20.69 5.84 -16.39
C LYS A 280 20.02 7.12 -16.91
N GLU A 281 18.75 7.40 -16.56
CA GLU A 281 18.05 8.63 -16.97
C GLU A 281 17.85 9.67 -15.85
N ILE A 282 18.25 9.37 -14.61
CA ILE A 282 18.05 10.22 -13.41
C ILE A 282 18.81 11.55 -13.47
N SER A 283 19.80 11.67 -14.35
CA SER A 283 20.67 12.85 -14.44
C SER A 283 19.95 14.16 -14.78
N LEU A 284 18.72 14.12 -15.36
CA LEU A 284 18.08 15.36 -15.82
C LEU A 284 16.76 15.77 -15.16
N ALA A 285 15.94 14.96 -14.50
CA ALA A 285 14.69 15.50 -13.93
C ALA A 285 14.25 14.83 -12.63
N ARG A 286 14.65 15.39 -11.48
CA ARG A 286 13.97 15.11 -10.20
C ARG A 286 12.59 15.79 -10.19
N LEU A 287 11.69 15.37 -11.08
CA LEU A 287 10.28 15.70 -10.99
C LEU A 287 9.72 14.89 -9.83
N LYS A 288 9.55 15.54 -8.68
CA LYS A 288 8.89 14.93 -7.52
C LYS A 288 7.42 15.30 -7.60
N LEU A 289 6.56 14.32 -7.78
CA LEU A 289 5.12 14.54 -7.81
C LEU A 289 4.56 14.61 -6.39
N ALA A 290 3.56 15.46 -6.21
CA ALA A 290 2.74 15.41 -5.01
C ALA A 290 1.67 14.33 -5.21
N GLY A 291 1.47 13.50 -4.19
CA GLY A 291 0.55 12.36 -4.30
C GLY A 291 1.04 11.05 -3.69
N GLY A 292 2.09 11.07 -2.87
CA GLY A 292 2.58 9.84 -2.22
C GLY A 292 1.53 9.14 -1.32
N PRO A 293 1.90 8.00 -0.72
CA PRO A 293 0.99 7.10 0.00
C PRO A 293 0.02 7.78 0.99
N SER A 294 0.48 8.81 1.71
CA SER A 294 -0.36 9.57 2.66
C SER A 294 -1.56 10.23 2.01
N LEU A 295 -1.42 10.78 0.80
CA LEU A 295 -2.51 11.50 0.13
C LEU A 295 -3.55 10.50 -0.37
N PHE A 296 -3.11 9.46 -1.08
CA PHE A 296 -4.03 8.45 -1.63
C PHE A 296 -4.71 7.63 -0.54
N ALA A 297 -4.02 7.32 0.56
CA ALA A 297 -4.66 6.63 1.68
C ALA A 297 -5.74 7.47 2.37
N ALA A 298 -5.67 8.80 2.28
CA ALA A 298 -6.69 9.72 2.77
C ALA A 298 -7.82 9.96 1.76
N ILE A 299 -7.70 9.56 0.49
CA ILE A 299 -8.80 9.71 -0.46
C ILE A 299 -9.91 8.72 -0.09
N ASP A 300 -11.10 9.25 0.16
CA ASP A 300 -12.35 8.51 0.34
C ASP A 300 -13.48 9.50 0.04
N VAL A 301 -14.16 9.32 -1.09
CA VAL A 301 -15.18 10.26 -1.59
C VAL A 301 -16.37 10.34 -0.64
N VAL A 302 -16.77 9.20 -0.07
CA VAL A 302 -17.92 9.13 0.84
C VAL A 302 -17.61 9.88 2.13
N LYS A 303 -16.41 9.66 2.68
CA LYS A 303 -16.00 10.28 3.93
C LYS A 303 -15.70 11.76 3.79
N HIS A 304 -15.09 12.17 2.69
CA HIS A 304 -14.76 13.57 2.42
C HIS A 304 -15.86 14.22 1.58
N THR A 305 -16.94 14.61 2.26
CA THR A 305 -18.21 15.07 1.68
C THR A 305 -18.13 16.34 0.83
N ASN A 306 -16.96 16.96 0.66
CA ASN A 306 -16.79 18.12 -0.24
C ASN A 306 -17.14 17.81 -1.71
N PHE A 307 -17.30 16.52 -2.07
CA PHE A 307 -17.87 16.08 -3.36
C PHE A 307 -19.41 16.13 -3.41
N PHE A 308 -20.07 16.21 -2.26
CA PHE A 308 -21.51 16.21 -2.05
C PHE A 308 -21.88 17.53 -1.36
N ASN A 309 -22.15 18.59 -2.14
CA ASN A 309 -22.53 19.94 -1.69
C ASN A 309 -22.66 20.09 -0.16
N THR A 310 -21.59 20.55 0.48
CA THR A 310 -21.59 20.98 1.89
C THR A 310 -21.56 22.51 1.96
N ASP A 311 -21.81 23.04 3.16
CA ASP A 311 -21.92 24.47 3.48
C ASP A 311 -20.63 25.30 3.24
N ASP A 312 -19.59 24.71 2.64
CA ASP A 312 -18.27 25.28 2.36
C ASP A 312 -18.20 26.15 1.08
N GLY A 313 -19.36 26.48 0.49
CA GLY A 313 -19.50 27.47 -0.57
C GLY A 313 -19.13 26.99 -1.98
N VAL A 314 -18.68 25.74 -2.13
CA VAL A 314 -18.45 25.10 -3.44
C VAL A 314 -19.74 24.42 -3.90
N GLN A 315 -20.42 25.04 -4.87
CA GLN A 315 -21.64 24.46 -5.43
C GLN A 315 -21.30 23.56 -6.63
N TYR A 316 -21.70 22.30 -6.56
CA TYR A 316 -21.72 21.37 -7.69
C TYR A 316 -23.12 21.28 -8.32
N LEU A 317 -23.15 21.15 -9.64
CA LEU A 317 -24.32 20.75 -10.39
C LEU A 317 -24.30 19.24 -10.60
N TYR A 318 -25.42 18.60 -10.27
CA TYR A 318 -25.63 17.18 -10.48
C TYR A 318 -26.63 16.94 -11.61
N HIS A 319 -26.33 16.01 -12.50
CA HIS A 319 -27.21 15.61 -13.59
C HIS A 319 -27.36 14.10 -13.68
N TYR A 320 -28.59 13.67 -13.94
CA TYR A 320 -28.91 12.25 -14.09
C TYR A 320 -28.41 11.77 -15.45
N LEU A 321 -27.54 10.75 -15.44
CA LEU A 321 -26.96 10.16 -16.65
C LEU A 321 -27.64 8.84 -17.05
N GLY A 322 -28.37 8.21 -16.13
CA GLY A 322 -29.09 6.97 -16.40
C GLY A 322 -28.95 5.96 -15.28
N LYS A 323 -29.20 4.69 -15.61
CA LYS A 323 -28.93 3.54 -14.74
C LYS A 323 -27.81 2.67 -15.30
N GLY A 324 -27.12 1.96 -14.42
CA GLY A 324 -26.08 0.99 -14.73
C GLY A 324 -26.23 -0.27 -13.87
N PHE A 325 -25.27 -1.18 -13.99
CA PHE A 325 -25.22 -2.40 -13.18
C PHE A 325 -23.78 -2.70 -12.80
N GLU A 326 -23.55 -2.83 -11.50
CA GLU A 326 -22.23 -2.94 -10.91
C GLU A 326 -22.35 -3.65 -9.55
N HIS A 327 -21.38 -4.49 -9.19
CA HIS A 327 -21.43 -5.30 -7.95
C HIS A 327 -22.74 -6.08 -7.74
N GLY A 328 -23.37 -6.54 -8.83
CA GLY A 328 -24.64 -7.26 -8.77
C GLY A 328 -25.86 -6.37 -8.50
N LYS A 329 -25.71 -5.04 -8.50
CA LYS A 329 -26.73 -4.06 -8.14
C LYS A 329 -27.06 -3.14 -9.30
N VAL A 330 -28.32 -2.72 -9.38
CA VAL A 330 -28.73 -1.63 -10.27
C VAL A 330 -28.30 -0.31 -9.63
N ILE A 331 -27.56 0.49 -10.38
CA ILE A 331 -27.02 1.78 -9.92
C ILE A 331 -27.64 2.96 -10.68
N TYR A 332 -27.75 4.10 -10.02
CA TYR A 332 -27.87 5.41 -10.65
C TYR A 332 -26.49 5.90 -11.10
N LYS A 333 -26.44 6.49 -12.29
CA LYS A 333 -25.28 7.23 -12.81
C LYS A 333 -25.57 8.71 -12.66
N VAL A 334 -24.79 9.40 -11.84
CA VAL A 334 -24.97 10.83 -11.56
C VAL A 334 -23.68 11.57 -11.89
N GLY A 335 -23.73 12.43 -12.91
CA GLY A 335 -22.60 13.27 -13.25
C GLY A 335 -22.57 14.54 -12.42
N PHE A 336 -21.37 15.05 -12.16
CA PHE A 336 -21.15 16.25 -11.37
C PHE A 336 -20.10 17.17 -12.00
N LYS A 337 -20.30 18.49 -11.83
CA LYS A 337 -19.33 19.53 -12.23
C LYS A 337 -19.49 20.78 -11.36
N PRO A 338 -18.44 21.56 -11.10
CA PRO A 338 -18.55 22.77 -10.28
C PRO A 338 -19.37 23.84 -11.02
N VAL A 339 -20.13 24.63 -10.26
CA VAL A 339 -20.83 25.83 -10.75
C VAL A 339 -19.82 26.97 -10.92
N ILE A 340 -18.98 27.18 -9.89
CA ILE A 340 -17.98 28.25 -9.82
C ILE A 340 -16.65 27.62 -9.46
N GLU A 341 -15.61 28.02 -10.20
CA GLU A 341 -14.23 27.63 -9.92
C GLU A 341 -13.43 28.86 -9.45
N THR A 342 -13.08 28.90 -8.16
CA THR A 342 -12.21 29.93 -7.53
C THR A 342 -10.75 29.43 -7.41
N GLU A 343 -9.93 30.00 -6.51
CA GLU A 343 -8.53 29.59 -6.28
C GLU A 343 -8.38 28.26 -5.50
N ASN A 344 -9.23 27.26 -5.80
CA ASN A 344 -9.23 25.93 -5.20
C ASN A 344 -9.09 24.82 -6.27
N ILE A 345 -8.98 23.57 -5.82
CA ILE A 345 -8.94 22.39 -6.70
C ILE A 345 -10.38 21.90 -6.92
N TYR A 346 -10.82 21.85 -8.17
CA TYR A 346 -12.15 21.37 -8.54
C TYR A 346 -12.09 20.13 -9.41
N TYR A 347 -13.06 19.25 -9.21
CA TYR A 347 -13.20 17.99 -9.93
C TYR A 347 -14.49 17.96 -10.74
N GLN A 348 -14.57 17.07 -11.72
CA GLN A 348 -15.80 16.75 -12.44
C GLN A 348 -15.78 15.27 -12.77
N GLY A 349 -16.95 14.65 -12.90
CA GLY A 349 -16.99 13.20 -13.07
C GLY A 349 -18.38 12.60 -13.01
N GLU A 350 -18.40 11.30 -12.72
CA GLU A 350 -19.56 10.44 -12.58
C GLU A 350 -19.50 9.67 -11.26
N LEU A 351 -20.64 9.59 -10.60
CA LEU A 351 -20.87 8.82 -9.37
C LEU A 351 -21.81 7.66 -9.70
N HIS A 352 -21.47 6.48 -9.20
CA HIS A 352 -22.27 5.28 -9.32
C HIS A 352 -22.88 4.94 -7.96
N ILE A 353 -24.21 4.98 -7.86
CA ILE A 353 -24.93 4.95 -6.58
C ILE A 353 -25.95 3.81 -6.60
N ASP A 354 -25.98 2.95 -5.59
CA ASP A 354 -26.99 1.89 -5.46
C ASP A 354 -28.41 2.47 -5.45
N THR A 355 -29.29 1.95 -6.30
CA THR A 355 -30.68 2.42 -6.38
C THR A 355 -31.53 2.04 -5.16
N GLU A 356 -31.12 1.04 -4.39
CA GLU A 356 -31.87 0.57 -3.22
C GLU A 356 -31.43 1.26 -1.93
N THR A 357 -30.11 1.35 -1.72
CA THR A 357 -29.52 1.83 -0.45
C THR A 357 -28.95 3.24 -0.54
N TYR A 358 -28.77 3.78 -1.74
CA TYR A 358 -28.03 5.03 -2.00
C TYR A 358 -26.56 4.98 -1.54
N ALA A 359 -25.97 3.79 -1.39
CA ALA A 359 -24.53 3.67 -1.20
C ALA A 359 -23.78 4.10 -2.47
N LEU A 360 -22.70 4.87 -2.33
CA LEU A 360 -21.74 5.07 -3.41
C LEU A 360 -20.96 3.77 -3.64
N ILE A 361 -21.02 3.30 -4.88
CA ILE A 361 -20.43 2.04 -5.35
C ILE A 361 -19.07 2.32 -5.98
N SER A 362 -18.99 3.34 -6.81
CA SER A 362 -17.76 3.82 -7.41
C SER A 362 -17.86 5.29 -7.84
N ALA A 363 -16.72 5.90 -8.11
CA ALA A 363 -16.62 7.27 -8.61
C ALA A 363 -15.48 7.40 -9.61
N ASP A 364 -15.77 7.99 -10.76
CA ASP A 364 -14.83 8.31 -11.83
C ASP A 364 -14.76 9.82 -12.01
N PHE A 365 -13.60 10.43 -11.80
CA PHE A 365 -13.47 11.88 -11.86
C PHE A 365 -12.08 12.38 -12.22
N ASN A 366 -12.02 13.63 -12.67
CA ASN A 366 -10.79 14.29 -13.06
C ASN A 366 -10.80 15.75 -12.62
N MET A 367 -9.62 16.38 -12.50
CA MET A 367 -9.54 17.83 -12.34
C MET A 367 -10.17 18.53 -13.54
N THR A 368 -10.88 19.64 -13.31
CA THR A 368 -11.39 20.48 -14.40
C THR A 368 -10.24 21.02 -15.26
N LYS A 369 -10.55 21.44 -16.50
CA LYS A 369 -9.53 22.04 -17.38
C LYS A 369 -8.88 23.30 -16.79
N LYS A 370 -9.64 24.09 -16.01
CA LYS A 370 -9.12 25.30 -15.36
C LYS A 370 -8.21 24.91 -14.19
N THR A 371 -8.69 24.06 -13.28
CA THR A 371 -7.88 23.51 -12.17
C THR A 371 -6.57 22.90 -12.67
N LEU A 372 -6.63 22.09 -13.72
CA LEU A 372 -5.46 21.40 -14.29
C LEU A 372 -4.38 22.36 -14.83
N LYS A 373 -4.77 23.52 -15.36
CA LYS A 373 -3.81 24.54 -15.83
C LYS A 373 -3.08 25.21 -14.67
N GLU A 374 -3.73 25.30 -13.52
CA GLU A 374 -3.22 25.99 -12.33
C GLU A 374 -2.61 25.01 -11.31
N SER A 375 -2.72 23.70 -11.58
CA SER A 375 -2.32 22.64 -10.65
C SER A 375 -0.84 22.32 -10.63
N GLU A 376 0.00 23.02 -11.43
CA GLU A 376 1.45 22.83 -11.43
C GLU A 376 2.02 22.96 -10.00
N LYS A 377 1.61 23.99 -9.26
CA LYS A 377 2.03 24.23 -7.86
C LYS A 377 1.63 23.12 -6.88
N TYR A 378 0.57 22.38 -7.18
CA TYR A 378 0.04 21.35 -6.30
C TYR A 378 0.56 19.97 -6.65
N LEU A 379 0.67 19.65 -7.94
CA LEU A 379 1.06 18.34 -8.45
C LEU A 379 2.57 18.18 -8.56
N ILE A 380 3.32 19.29 -8.63
CA ILE A 380 4.76 19.29 -8.87
C ILE A 380 5.50 19.91 -7.68
N ARG A 381 6.16 19.05 -6.89
CA ARG A 381 6.89 19.50 -5.69
C ARG A 381 8.21 20.16 -6.01
N LYS A 382 8.92 19.68 -7.04
CA LYS A 382 10.25 20.20 -7.39
C LYS A 382 10.43 20.24 -8.90
N ASN A 383 10.65 21.45 -9.41
CA ASN A 383 11.08 21.70 -10.78
C ASN A 383 12.60 21.97 -10.80
N ALA A 384 13.31 21.48 -11.80
CA ALA A 384 14.65 21.98 -12.08
C ALA A 384 14.55 23.30 -12.85
N LYS A 385 15.46 24.26 -12.59
CA LYS A 385 15.43 25.65 -13.12
C LYS A 385 15.24 25.79 -14.64
N LYS A 386 15.46 24.73 -15.44
CA LYS A 386 15.37 24.72 -16.91
C LYS A 386 14.34 23.71 -17.47
N ILE A 387 13.49 23.17 -16.62
CA ILE A 387 12.42 22.24 -16.98
C ILE A 387 11.10 23.00 -16.87
N LYS A 388 10.28 22.96 -17.92
CA LYS A 388 8.89 23.40 -17.85
C LYS A 388 8.02 22.15 -17.82
N SER A 389 7.21 22.03 -16.78
CA SER A 389 6.29 20.92 -16.59
C SER A 389 4.86 21.42 -16.75
N THR A 390 4.01 20.67 -17.42
CA THR A 390 2.63 21.08 -17.66
C THR A 390 1.72 19.87 -17.50
N PRO A 391 0.90 19.80 -16.42
CA PRO A 391 -0.15 18.81 -16.30
C PRO A 391 -1.10 18.90 -17.50
N ILE A 392 -1.38 17.76 -18.15
CA ILE A 392 -2.25 17.68 -19.32
C ILE A 392 -3.42 16.70 -19.15
N HIS A 393 -3.35 15.82 -18.14
CA HIS A 393 -4.43 14.90 -17.82
C HIS A 393 -4.36 14.47 -16.36
N THR A 394 -5.53 14.31 -15.75
CA THR A 394 -5.72 13.60 -14.49
C THR A 394 -6.92 12.69 -14.63
N ASN A 395 -6.91 11.52 -13.99
CA ASN A 395 -8.07 10.68 -13.82
C ASN A 395 -7.98 9.95 -12.49
N TYR A 396 -9.10 9.79 -11.80
CA TYR A 396 -9.22 9.08 -10.53
C TYR A 396 -10.42 8.15 -10.63
N HIS A 397 -10.20 6.88 -10.32
CA HIS A 397 -11.23 5.88 -10.17
C HIS A 397 -11.20 5.35 -8.74
N ILE A 398 -12.35 5.31 -8.10
CA ILE A 398 -12.52 4.80 -6.73
C ILE A 398 -13.60 3.75 -6.76
N ASP A 399 -13.31 2.59 -6.19
CA ASP A 399 -14.24 1.46 -6.07
C ASP A 399 -14.47 1.15 -4.59
N TYR A 400 -15.71 0.83 -4.24
CA TYR A 400 -16.11 0.33 -2.93
C TYR A 400 -16.59 -1.11 -3.09
N ARG A 401 -16.46 -1.90 -2.03
CA ARG A 401 -16.98 -3.27 -2.01
C ARG A 401 -17.86 -3.54 -0.80
N PRO A 402 -18.79 -4.51 -0.91
CA PRO A 402 -19.55 -4.98 0.25
C PRO A 402 -18.64 -5.59 1.31
N PHE A 403 -18.93 -5.30 2.58
CA PHE A 403 -18.30 -5.87 3.76
C PHE A 403 -19.37 -6.04 4.86
N GLY A 404 -19.83 -7.27 5.07
CA GLY A 404 -21.03 -7.54 5.87
C GLY A 404 -22.25 -6.83 5.27
N ASN A 405 -22.91 -5.98 6.07
CA ASN A 405 -24.04 -5.14 5.65
C ASN A 405 -23.63 -3.69 5.29
N LYS A 406 -22.33 -3.39 5.22
CA LYS A 406 -21.78 -2.07 4.93
C LYS A 406 -20.94 -2.11 3.64
N TRP A 407 -20.46 -0.96 3.21
CA TRP A 407 -19.49 -0.76 2.14
C TRP A 407 -18.18 -0.24 2.72
N ILE A 408 -17.07 -0.72 2.18
CA ILE A 408 -15.73 -0.21 2.51
C ILE A 408 -14.98 0.15 1.24
N LEU A 409 -14.04 1.07 1.35
CA LEU A 409 -13.10 1.39 0.27
C LEU A 409 -12.42 0.11 -0.22
N ASN A 410 -12.49 -0.15 -1.53
CA ASN A 410 -11.86 -1.30 -2.16
C ASN A 410 -10.56 -0.91 -2.85
N SER A 411 -10.62 0.06 -3.76
CA SER A 411 -9.44 0.48 -4.50
C SER A 411 -9.50 1.93 -4.95
N ILE A 412 -8.33 2.50 -5.20
CA ILE A 412 -8.15 3.84 -5.76
C ILE A 412 -7.09 3.73 -6.84
N ARG A 413 -7.42 4.24 -8.03
CA ARG A 413 -6.46 4.40 -9.10
C ARG A 413 -6.41 5.86 -9.52
N GLY A 414 -5.22 6.45 -9.47
CA GLY A 414 -4.95 7.79 -9.99
C GLY A 414 -4.02 7.73 -11.18
N GLU A 415 -4.29 8.53 -12.20
CA GLU A 415 -3.42 8.73 -13.35
C GLU A 415 -3.15 10.23 -13.54
N LEU A 416 -1.89 10.58 -13.76
CA LEU A 416 -1.45 11.94 -14.04
C LEU A 416 -0.53 11.91 -15.25
N LYS A 417 -0.84 12.70 -16.29
CA LYS A 417 0.07 12.92 -17.41
C LYS A 417 0.61 14.34 -17.38
N ILE A 418 1.93 14.46 -17.45
CA ILE A 418 2.65 15.72 -17.48
C ILE A 418 3.49 15.78 -18.73
N LYS A 419 3.33 16.87 -19.47
CA LYS A 419 4.24 17.22 -20.55
C LYS A 419 5.44 17.95 -19.97
N ILE A 420 6.63 17.42 -20.17
CA ILE A 420 7.88 18.05 -19.79
C ILE A 420 8.58 18.59 -21.03
N LEU A 421 9.06 19.83 -20.92
CA LEU A 421 9.94 20.48 -21.88
C LEU A 421 11.28 20.75 -21.21
N ASP A 422 12.33 20.06 -21.66
CA ASP A 422 13.69 20.32 -21.20
C ASP A 422 14.38 21.38 -22.06
N LYS A 423 14.62 22.56 -21.48
CA LYS A 423 15.29 23.67 -22.18
C LYS A 423 16.80 23.48 -22.29
N ARG A 424 17.41 22.47 -21.64
CA ARG A 424 18.85 22.15 -21.74
C ARG A 424 19.17 21.32 -22.97
N ASN A 425 18.28 20.41 -23.36
CA ASN A 425 18.51 19.46 -24.45
C ASN A 425 17.56 19.74 -25.62
N ARG A 426 17.93 20.68 -26.50
CA ARG A 426 17.23 20.97 -27.78
C ARG A 426 15.70 21.18 -27.70
N LYS A 427 15.13 21.51 -26.53
CA LYS A 427 13.67 21.58 -26.32
C LYS A 427 12.96 20.24 -26.55
N THR A 428 13.61 19.12 -26.23
CA THR A 428 12.97 17.80 -26.25
C THR A 428 11.71 17.82 -25.38
N LYS A 429 10.63 17.27 -25.92
CA LYS A 429 9.33 17.15 -25.27
C LYS A 429 9.11 15.68 -24.96
N SER A 430 8.87 15.37 -23.70
CA SER A 430 8.53 14.03 -23.23
C SER A 430 7.24 14.05 -22.44
N ILE A 431 6.49 12.96 -22.50
CA ILE A 431 5.27 12.75 -21.72
C ILE A 431 5.60 11.80 -20.58
N TYR A 432 5.42 12.30 -19.36
CA TYR A 432 5.52 11.51 -18.16
C TYR A 432 4.12 11.09 -17.75
N THR A 433 3.91 9.80 -17.57
CA THR A 433 2.67 9.24 -17.04
C THR A 433 2.96 8.61 -15.70
N THR A 434 2.29 9.12 -14.67
CA THR A 434 2.32 8.53 -13.33
C THR A 434 1.01 7.85 -13.07
N THR A 435 1.09 6.60 -12.63
CA THR A 435 -0.07 5.82 -12.21
C THR A 435 0.14 5.37 -10.78
N THR A 436 -0.81 5.71 -9.92
CA THR A 436 -0.84 5.32 -8.52
C THR A 436 -2.03 4.41 -8.29
N GLU A 437 -1.80 3.27 -7.65
CA GLU A 437 -2.80 2.23 -7.38
C GLU A 437 -2.77 1.93 -5.88
N LEU A 438 -3.92 1.98 -5.23
CA LEU A 438 -4.13 1.52 -3.86
C LEU A 438 -5.23 0.46 -3.90
N LEU A 439 -4.96 -0.72 -3.35
CA LEU A 439 -5.92 -1.82 -3.22
C LEU A 439 -6.00 -2.23 -1.75
N ILE A 440 -7.21 -2.18 -1.18
CA ILE A 440 -7.47 -2.64 0.19
C ILE A 440 -7.63 -4.16 0.18
N THR A 441 -6.65 -4.85 0.73
CA THR A 441 -6.53 -6.31 0.69
C THR A 441 -7.08 -6.97 1.95
N ASN A 442 -7.17 -6.21 3.05
CA ASN A 442 -7.77 -6.64 4.30
C ASN A 442 -8.30 -5.44 5.11
N ALA A 443 -9.23 -5.70 6.03
CA ALA A 443 -9.81 -4.70 6.91
C ALA A 443 -10.21 -5.32 8.25
N ILE A 444 -9.80 -4.69 9.35
CA ILE A 444 -10.13 -5.12 10.72
C ILE A 444 -10.64 -3.94 11.55
N ASN A 445 -11.18 -4.24 12.74
CA ASN A 445 -11.58 -3.21 13.69
C ASN A 445 -10.38 -2.35 14.13
N GLY A 446 -10.49 -1.03 13.96
CA GLY A 446 -9.44 -0.06 14.24
C GLY A 446 -9.44 0.50 15.67
N LYS A 447 -10.38 0.11 16.55
CA LYS A 447 -10.44 0.62 17.92
C LYS A 447 -9.15 0.31 18.68
N GLY A 448 -8.52 1.34 19.24
CA GLY A 448 -7.21 1.22 19.90
C GLY A 448 -6.01 1.02 18.96
N GLN A 449 -6.23 1.07 17.63
CA GLN A 449 -5.21 0.90 16.60
C GLN A 449 -4.88 2.21 15.87
N LYS A 450 -5.08 3.36 16.53
CA LYS A 450 -4.74 4.67 15.98
C LYS A 450 -3.25 4.73 15.65
N ILE A 451 -2.93 5.15 14.43
CA ILE A 451 -1.53 5.35 14.00
C ILE A 451 -1.01 6.64 14.61
N LYS A 452 0.15 6.56 15.29
CA LYS A 452 0.79 7.74 15.88
C LYS A 452 1.34 8.65 14.79
N TYR A 453 1.47 9.94 15.10
CA TYR A 453 2.01 10.88 14.12
C TYR A 453 3.42 10.50 13.66
N SER A 454 4.28 9.98 14.54
CA SER A 454 5.64 9.54 14.24
C SER A 454 5.70 8.39 13.22
N GLU A 455 4.75 7.47 13.28
CA GLU A 455 4.65 6.30 12.40
C GLU A 455 3.99 6.63 11.04
N ALA A 456 3.19 7.70 11.01
CA ALA A 456 2.42 8.07 9.84
C ALA A 456 3.30 8.65 8.72
N PHE A 457 2.99 8.27 7.49
CA PHE A 457 3.45 8.98 6.31
C PHE A 457 3.15 10.47 6.44
N LYS A 458 4.15 11.29 6.09
CA LYS A 458 3.98 12.73 6.01
C LYS A 458 3.40 13.12 4.65
N THR A 459 2.76 14.28 4.58
CA THR A 459 2.23 14.81 3.31
C THR A 459 3.31 15.09 2.26
N ASN A 460 4.58 15.20 2.67
CA ASN A 460 5.75 15.33 1.79
C ASN A 460 6.50 14.01 1.54
N TYR A 461 5.91 12.86 1.91
CA TYR A 461 6.54 11.56 1.73
C TYR A 461 6.68 11.21 0.24
N ILE A 462 7.79 10.54 -0.10
CA ILE A 462 8.07 9.99 -1.44
C ILE A 462 8.46 8.54 -1.19
N LEU A 463 7.70 7.62 -1.77
CA LEU A 463 7.82 6.20 -1.44
C LEU A 463 9.19 5.64 -1.84
N ALA A 464 9.64 5.93 -3.06
CA ALA A 464 10.94 5.47 -3.57
C ALA A 464 12.13 5.89 -2.70
N ASP A 465 12.08 7.10 -2.12
CA ASP A 465 13.17 7.63 -1.29
C ASP A 465 13.35 6.86 0.04
N LYS A 466 12.39 6.03 0.43
CA LYS A 466 12.33 5.41 1.77
C LYS A 466 12.47 3.89 1.77
N ILE A 467 12.39 3.28 0.59
CA ILE A 467 12.62 1.85 0.41
C ILE A 467 14.14 1.67 0.29
N ASN A 468 14.76 1.12 1.34
CA ASN A 468 16.21 0.93 1.42
C ASN A 468 16.65 -0.50 1.08
N ASN A 469 15.76 -1.49 1.16
CA ASN A 469 16.06 -2.90 0.92
C ASN A 469 15.17 -3.47 -0.18
N GLU A 470 15.78 -4.21 -1.10
CA GLU A 470 15.08 -5.08 -2.04
C GLU A 470 14.84 -6.43 -1.37
N ASP A 471 13.58 -6.74 -1.06
CA ASP A 471 13.20 -8.07 -0.60
C ASP A 471 12.77 -8.92 -1.80
N VAL A 472 13.51 -9.97 -2.12
CA VAL A 472 13.23 -10.85 -3.27
C VAL A 472 11.91 -11.63 -3.07
N ASP A 473 11.54 -11.89 -1.82
CA ASP A 473 10.34 -12.62 -1.40
C ASP A 473 9.18 -11.69 -1.01
N PHE A 474 9.26 -10.41 -1.41
CA PHE A 474 8.45 -9.30 -0.91
C PHE A 474 6.96 -9.61 -0.72
N TRP A 475 6.34 -10.30 -1.68
CA TRP A 475 4.90 -10.50 -1.78
C TRP A 475 4.38 -11.86 -1.34
N LYS A 476 5.23 -12.79 -0.91
CA LYS A 476 4.83 -14.20 -0.80
C LYS A 476 3.61 -14.45 0.10
N ASP A 477 3.42 -13.60 1.11
CA ASP A 477 2.35 -13.72 2.09
C ASP A 477 1.27 -12.63 1.95
N PHE A 478 1.24 -11.85 0.86
CA PHE A 478 0.32 -10.73 0.69
C PHE A 478 -0.53 -10.87 -0.57
N ASN A 479 -1.80 -10.49 -0.46
CA ASN A 479 -2.62 -10.19 -1.64
C ASN A 479 -2.17 -8.87 -2.25
N VAL A 480 -2.00 -8.86 -3.57
CA VAL A 480 -1.41 -7.75 -4.32
C VAL A 480 -1.99 -7.70 -5.72
N ILE A 481 -1.87 -6.55 -6.39
CA ILE A 481 -2.08 -6.50 -7.83
C ILE A 481 -0.90 -7.19 -8.49
N ASN A 482 -1.12 -8.30 -9.19
CA ASN A 482 -0.02 -8.98 -9.87
C ASN A 482 0.56 -8.10 -10.98
N PRO A 483 1.90 -7.89 -11.03
CA PRO A 483 2.51 -7.09 -12.08
C PRO A 483 2.26 -7.72 -13.45
N GLU A 484 2.02 -6.89 -14.47
CA GLU A 484 2.05 -7.31 -15.87
C GLU A 484 3.43 -7.85 -16.24
N GLU A 485 3.52 -8.57 -17.36
CA GLU A 485 4.81 -9.08 -17.85
C GLU A 485 5.85 -7.95 -18.03
N SER A 486 5.41 -6.80 -18.55
CA SER A 486 6.27 -5.62 -18.70
C SER A 486 6.84 -5.11 -17.37
N LEU A 487 6.06 -5.13 -16.29
CA LEU A 487 6.52 -4.77 -14.94
C LEU A 487 7.41 -5.86 -14.32
N LYS A 488 7.10 -7.14 -14.54
CA LYS A 488 7.93 -8.25 -14.05
C LYS A 488 9.35 -8.17 -14.59
N ASN A 489 9.51 -7.75 -15.84
CA ASN A 489 10.82 -7.65 -16.47
C ASN A 489 11.71 -6.57 -15.84
N ILE A 490 11.12 -5.49 -15.31
CA ILE A 490 11.85 -4.42 -14.60
C ILE A 490 12.48 -4.97 -13.31
N PHE A 491 11.74 -5.80 -12.56
CA PHE A 491 12.26 -6.41 -11.33
C PHE A 491 13.19 -7.61 -11.58
N ARG A 492 13.28 -8.11 -12.82
CA ARG A 492 14.18 -9.22 -13.20
C ARG A 492 15.55 -8.74 -13.68
N SER A 493 15.65 -7.54 -14.25
CA SER A 493 16.90 -7.02 -14.81
C SER A 493 18.01 -6.75 -13.79
N ASP A 494 17.70 -6.76 -12.49
CA ASP A 494 18.66 -6.61 -11.40
C ASP A 494 19.17 -7.95 -10.84
N ALA A 495 18.58 -9.09 -11.27
CA ALA A 495 19.11 -10.41 -10.95
C ALA A 495 20.26 -10.74 -11.92
N VAL A 496 21.49 -10.69 -11.41
CA VAL A 496 22.70 -11.11 -12.13
C VAL A 496 22.46 -12.49 -12.76
N GLU A 497 22.42 -12.56 -14.09
CA GLU A 497 22.58 -13.82 -14.81
C GLU A 497 23.99 -14.34 -14.53
N ILE A 498 24.11 -15.28 -13.57
CA ILE A 498 25.30 -16.12 -13.47
C ILE A 498 25.22 -17.12 -14.62
N ASN A 499 25.70 -16.70 -15.79
CA ASN A 499 25.99 -17.61 -16.88
C ASN A 499 27.17 -18.49 -16.47
N VAL A 500 26.88 -19.69 -15.96
CA VAL A 500 27.89 -20.73 -15.75
C VAL A 500 28.38 -21.16 -17.13
N VAL A 501 29.53 -20.64 -17.54
CA VAL A 501 30.24 -21.12 -18.74
C VAL A 501 30.71 -22.54 -18.44
N PRO A 502 30.27 -23.57 -19.19
CA PRO A 502 30.79 -24.92 -19.00
C PRO A 502 32.29 -24.91 -19.29
N GLN A 503 33.11 -25.42 -18.35
CA GLN A 503 34.52 -25.64 -18.64
C GLN A 503 34.62 -26.61 -19.82
N ARG A 504 35.31 -26.19 -20.89
CA ARG A 504 35.72 -27.10 -21.96
C ARG A 504 36.52 -28.24 -21.33
N GLU A 505 35.99 -29.45 -21.40
CA GLU A 505 36.77 -30.65 -21.14
C GLU A 505 38.00 -30.61 -22.05
N LYS A 506 39.19 -30.66 -21.42
CA LYS A 506 40.43 -30.91 -22.14
C LYS A 506 40.38 -32.34 -22.66
N THR A 507 39.94 -32.54 -23.89
CA THR A 507 40.21 -33.77 -24.62
C THR A 507 41.72 -33.87 -24.84
N LYS A 508 42.38 -34.80 -24.14
CA LYS A 508 43.72 -35.29 -24.50
C LYS A 508 43.56 -36.27 -25.67
N PRO A 509 44.36 -36.15 -26.73
CA PRO A 509 44.91 -37.30 -27.43
C PRO A 509 46.04 -37.93 -26.61
#